data_AF-A0A937Z911-F1
#
_entry.id   AF-A0A937Z911-F1
#
_cell.length_a   1.000
_cell.length_b   1.000
_cell.length_c   1.000
_cell.angle_alpha   90.00
_cell.angle_beta   90.00
_cell.angle_gamma   90.00
#
_symmetry.space_group_name_H-M   'P 1'
#
loop_
_entity.id
_entity.type
_entity.pdbx_description
1 polymer ?
#
loop_
_entity_poly.entity_id
_entity_poly.type
_entity_poly.pdbx_seq_one_letter_code
_entity_poly.pdbx_strand_id
1 'polypeptide(L)' 'MPDRAVIFDLDGTLVDTAPDLMTATNHVLAELGRRPIALDEVRQFVG' A
#
# COMPACT_ATOMS: atom_id res chain seq x y z
N MET A 1 -16.49 33.84 -0.13
CA MET A 1 -16.45 32.54 0.57
C MET A 1 -15.15 31.89 0.14
N PRO A 2 -14.22 31.51 1.04
CA PRO A 2 -13.05 30.75 0.59
C PRO A 2 -13.55 29.45 -0.06
N ASP A 3 -12.91 29.02 -1.14
CA ASP A 3 -13.26 27.80 -1.84
C ASP A 3 -13.20 26.62 -0.85
N ARG A 4 -14.30 25.87 -0.74
CA ARG A 4 -14.34 24.69 0.12
C ARG A 4 -13.69 23.52 -0.62
N ALA A 5 -12.56 23.06 -0.12
CA ALA A 5 -11.90 21.85 -0.63
C ALA A 5 -11.95 20.74 0.42
N VAL A 6 -12.03 19.50 -0.06
CA VAL A 6 -11.83 18.29 0.74
C VAL A 6 -10.73 17.48 0.09
N ILE A 7 -9.77 17.04 0.89
CA ILE A 7 -8.65 16.21 0.46
C ILE A 7 -8.82 14.84 1.11
N PHE A 8 -8.68 13.80 0.30
CA PHE A 8 -8.66 12.42 0.76
C PHE A 8 -7.30 11.84 0.46
N ASP A 9 -6.85 10.98 1.36
CA ASP A 9 -5.77 10.06 1.07
C ASP A 9 -6.26 8.97 0.08
N LEU A 10 -5.34 8.31 -0.61
CA LEU A 10 -5.66 7.31 -1.62
C LEU A 10 -5.62 5.90 -1.04
N ASP A 11 -4.44 5.51 -0.56
CA ASP A 11 -4.12 4.14 -0.16
C ASP A 11 -4.83 3.77 1.15
N GLY A 12 -5.61 2.70 1.14
CA GLY A 12 -6.40 2.29 2.30
C GLY A 12 -7.57 3.22 2.65
N THR A 13 -7.68 4.39 2.01
CA THR A 13 -8.80 5.33 2.17
C THR A 13 -9.80 5.23 1.01
N LEU A 14 -9.36 5.52 -0.21
CA LEU A 14 -10.20 5.44 -1.41
C LEU A 14 -10.02 4.12 -2.16
N VAL A 15 -8.85 3.48 -2.04
CA VAL A 15 -8.50 2.25 -2.76
C VAL A 15 -7.79 1.27 -1.83
N ASP A 16 -8.21 0.00 -1.82
CA ASP A 16 -7.48 -1.08 -1.14
C ASP A 16 -6.28 -1.52 -2.00
N THR A 17 -5.18 -0.79 -1.90
CA THR A 17 -3.94 -1.03 -2.67
C THR A 17 -3.02 -2.05 -2.01
N ALA A 18 -3.36 -2.57 -0.82
CA ALA A 18 -2.51 -3.50 -0.08
C ALA A 18 -2.17 -4.80 -0.87
N PRO A 19 -3.10 -5.43 -1.61
CA PRO A 19 -2.78 -6.62 -2.40
C PRO A 19 -1.77 -6.35 -3.53
N ASP A 20 -1.87 -5.19 -4.16
CA ASP A 20 -0.99 -4.79 -5.26
C ASP A 20 0.41 -4.43 -4.74
N LEU A 21 0.46 -3.67 -3.65
CA LEU A 21 1.71 -3.32 -2.96
C LEU A 21 2.43 -4.55 -2.43
N MET A 22 1.69 -5.53 -1.91
CA MET A 22 2.25 -6.83 -1.53
C MET A 22 2.89 -7.54 -2.72
N THR A 23 2.19 -7.59 -3.85
CA THR A 23 2.67 -8.27 -5.06
C THR A 23 3.94 -7.62 -5.61
N ALA A 24 3.94 -6.29 -5.73
CA ALA A 24 5.09 -5.52 -6.19
C ALA A 24 6.29 -5.65 -5.24
N THR A 25 6.04 -5.59 -3.93
CA THR A 25 7.11 -5.73 -2.93
C THR A 25 7.70 -7.14 -2.93
N ASN A 26 6.87 -8.17 -3.01
CA ASN A 26 7.32 -9.55 -3.07
C ASN A 26 8.10 -9.87 -4.35
N HIS A 27 7.79 -9.20 -5.46
CA HIS A 27 8.59 -9.31 -6.68
C HIS A 27 10.05 -8.89 -6.44
N VAL A 28 10.28 -7.72 -5.83
CA VAL A 28 11.62 -7.24 -5.51
C VAL A 28 12.30 -8.08 -4.42
N LEU A 29 11.57 -8.49 -3.39
CA LEU A 29 12.12 -9.34 -2.32
C LEU A 29 12.63 -10.67 -2.88
N ALA A 30 11.93 -11.27 -3.84
CA ALA A 30 12.35 -12.50 -4.49
C ALA A 30 13.66 -12.32 -5.26
N GLU A 31 13.82 -11.23 -6.02
CA GLU A 31 15.06 -10.91 -6.74
C GLU A 31 16.26 -10.74 -5.80
N LEU A 32 16.02 -10.22 -4.59
CA LEU A 32 17.05 -10.02 -3.57
C LEU A 32 17.27 -11.25 -2.67
N GLY A 33 16.60 -12.38 -2.93
CA GLY A 33 16.70 -13.60 -2.11
C GLY A 33 16.18 -13.42 -0.68
N ARG A 34 15.20 -12.55 -0.48
CA ARG A 34 14.58 -12.25 0.82
C ARG A 34 13.25 -12.99 1.00
N ARG A 35 12.83 -13.13 2.26
CA ARG A 35 11.54 -13.74 2.63
C ARG A 35 10.39 -12.89 2.07
N PRO A 36 9.33 -13.48 1.48
CA PRO A 36 8.13 -12.75 1.10
C PRO A 36 7.37 -12.27 2.35
N ILE A 37 6.63 -11.18 2.18
CA ILE A 37 5.75 -10.61 3.21
C ILE A 37 4.29 -10.97 2.95
N ALA A 38 3.55 -11.20 4.03
CA ALA A 38 2.12 -11.47 4.00
C ALA A 38 1.31 -10.18 3.83
N LEU A 39 0.05 -10.31 3.39
CA LEU A 39 -0.86 -9.17 3.21
C LEU A 39 -1.07 -8.38 4.52
N ASP A 40 -1.14 -9.08 5.66
CA ASP A 40 -1.29 -8.43 6.95
C ASP A 40 -0.04 -7.65 7.36
N GLU A 41 1.16 -8.11 6.96
CA GLU A 41 2.40 -7.32 7.15
C GLU A 41 2.34 -6.04 6.29
N VAL A 42 1.91 -6.13 5.03
CA VAL A 42 1.78 -4.98 4.13
C VAL A 42 0.79 -3.96 4.66
N ARG A 43 -0.37 -4.39 5.18
CA ARG A 43 -1.36 -3.49 5.80
C ARG A 43 -0.85 -2.73 7.02
N GLN A 44 0.26 -3.14 7.63
CA GLN A 44 0.91 -2.38 8.70
C GLN A 44 1.93 -1.37 8.14
N PHE A 45 2.30 -1.47 6.87
CA PHE A 45 3.24 -0.57 6.19
C PHE A 45 2.54 0.54 5.43
N VAL A 46 1.31 0.29 4.98
CA VAL A 46 0.47 1.26 4.26
C VAL A 46 -0.67 1.72 5.16
N GLY A 47 -0.78 3.03 5.34
CA GLY A 47 -1.75 3.71 6.20
C GLY A 47 -1.27 5.09 6.60
#